data_AF-A0A099Z107-F1
#
_entry.id   AF-A0A099Z107-F1
#
_cell.length_a   1.000
_cell.length_b   1.000
_cell.length_c   1.000
_cell.angle_alpha   90.00
_cell.angle_beta   90.00
_cell.angle_gamma   90.00
#
_symmetry.space_group_name_H-M   'P 1'
#
loop_
_entity.id
_entity.type
_entity.pdbx_description
1 polymer ?
#
loop_
_entity_poly.entity_id
_entity_poly.type
_entity_poly.pdbx_seq_one_letter_code
_entity_poly.pdbx_strand_id
1 'polypeptide(L)' 'QEVEFLSSSIAQLKVVQTKYVEAKDCLAVLHKSNEGKDLLVPLTSSMYVPGKLLDVERVLLDVGTGYYVEK' A
#
# COMPACT_ATOMS: atom_id res chain seq x y z
N GLN A 1 21.63 24.80 -8.97
CA GLN A 1 21.30 24.76 -7.53
C GLN A 1 19.80 24.79 -7.24
N GLU A 2 19.07 25.90 -7.39
CA GLU A 2 17.62 25.92 -7.03
C GLU A 2 16.75 25.00 -7.91
N VAL A 3 17.00 24.97 -9.22
CA VAL A 3 16.28 24.10 -10.16
C VAL A 3 16.51 22.61 -9.83
N GLU A 4 17.74 22.23 -9.46
CA GLU A 4 18.06 20.85 -9.08
C GLU A 4 17.40 20.47 -7.75
N PHE A 5 17.37 21.40 -6.78
CA PHE A 5 16.66 21.22 -5.52
C PHE A 5 15.16 21.00 -5.74
N LEU A 6 14.51 21.84 -6.55
CA LEU A 6 13.08 21.69 -6.86
C LEU A 6 12.81 20.41 -7.67
N SER A 7 13.68 20.07 -8.63
CA SER A 7 13.57 18.84 -9.41
C SER A 7 13.64 17.58 -8.54
N SER A 8 14.60 17.53 -7.60
CA SER A 8 14.72 16.40 -6.68
C SER A 8 13.53 16.31 -5.70
N SER A 9 13.02 17.45 -5.22
CA SER A 9 11.82 17.50 -4.38
C SER A 9 10.58 16.96 -5.10
N ILE A 10 10.37 17.36 -6.36
CA ILE A 10 9.27 16.84 -7.19
C ILE A 10 9.44 15.34 -7.44
N ALA A 11 10.66 14.86 -7.70
CA ALA A 11 10.91 13.44 -7.90
C ALA A 11 10.54 12.61 -6.67
N GLN A 12 10.88 13.07 -5.46
CA GLN A 12 10.50 12.41 -4.21
C GLN A 12 8.98 12.38 -4.01
N LEU A 13 8.29 13.49 -4.26
CA LEU A 13 6.83 13.56 -4.17
C LEU A 13 6.14 12.60 -5.16
N LYS A 14 6.69 12.47 -6.38
CA LYS A 14 6.17 11.50 -7.36
C LYS A 14 6.31 10.06 -6.89
N VAL A 15 7.42 9.69 -6.24
CA VAL A 15 7.57 8.33 -5.68
C VAL A 15 6.49 8.05 -4.64
N VAL A 16 6.17 9.02 -3.78
CA VAL A 16 5.09 8.88 -2.78
C VAL A 16 3.73 8.77 -3.48
N GLN A 17 3.47 9.57 -4.51
CA GLN A 17 2.25 9.49 -5.30
C GLN A 17 2.07 8.10 -5.94
N THR A 18 3.13 7.51 -6.49
CA THR A 18 3.09 6.16 -7.06
C THR A 18 2.63 5.14 -6.03
N LYS A 19 3.15 5.19 -4.79
CA LYS A 19 2.71 4.28 -3.71
C LYS A 19 1.22 4.40 -3.40
N TYR A 20 0.67 5.62 -3.43
CA TYR A 20 -0.77 5.81 -3.22
C TYR A 20 -1.62 5.27 -4.36
N VAL A 21 -1.16 5.41 -5.61
CA VAL A 21 -1.83 4.85 -6.78
C VAL A 21 -1.80 3.32 -6.72
N GLU A 22 -0.65 2.72 -6.42
CA GLU A 22 -0.50 1.27 -6.23
C GLU A 22 -1.42 0.76 -5.11
N ALA A 23 -1.46 1.42 -3.96
CA ALA A 23 -2.34 1.03 -2.86
C ALA A 23 -3.83 1.08 -3.25
N LYS A 24 -4.24 2.11 -3.98
CA LYS A 24 -5.60 2.24 -4.51
C LYS A 24 -5.92 1.11 -5.50
N ASP A 25 -5.00 0.77 -6.37
CA ASP A 25 -5.20 -0.29 -7.36
C ASP A 25 -5.24 -1.68 -6.68
N CYS A 26 -4.44 -1.91 -5.63
CA CYS A 26 -4.56 -3.10 -4.79
C CYS A 26 -5.93 -3.18 -4.10
N LEU A 27 -6.45 -2.06 -3.59
CA LEU A 27 -7.79 -1.98 -3.01
C LEU A 27 -8.88 -2.29 -4.03
N ALA A 28 -8.68 -1.91 -5.31
CA ALA A 28 -9.61 -2.26 -6.37
C ALA A 28 -9.65 -3.77 -6.67
N VAL A 29 -8.66 -4.55 -6.23
CA VAL A 29 -8.71 -6.01 -6.33
C VAL A 29 -9.43 -6.61 -5.14
N LEU A 30 -9.47 -5.97 -3.97
CA LEU A 30 -10.18 -6.43 -2.76
C LEU A 30 -11.70 -6.33 -2.95
N HIS A 31 -12.36 -7.48 -3.07
CA HIS A 31 -13.80 -7.58 -3.34
C HIS A 31 -14.39 -8.79 -2.61
N LYS A 32 -15.65 -8.77 -2.21
CA LYS A 32 -16.28 -9.92 -1.50
C LYS A 32 -16.10 -11.27 -2.21
N SER A 33 -15.96 -11.28 -3.53
CA SER A 33 -15.72 -12.49 -4.33
C SER A 33 -14.34 -13.13 -4.14
N ASN A 34 -13.40 -12.47 -3.44
CA ASN A 34 -12.10 -13.03 -3.10
C ASN A 34 -11.85 -13.24 -1.61
N GLU A 35 -12.85 -13.00 -0.75
CA GLU A 35 -12.84 -13.52 0.61
C GLU A 35 -12.65 -15.06 0.59
N GLY A 36 -11.84 -15.55 1.53
CA GLY A 36 -11.46 -16.95 1.68
C GLY A 36 -10.35 -17.44 0.74
N LYS A 37 -9.94 -16.65 -0.26
CA LYS A 37 -8.87 -17.02 -1.19
C LYS A 37 -7.50 -16.96 -0.53
N ASP A 38 -6.60 -17.81 -1.03
CA ASP A 38 -5.21 -17.85 -0.57
C ASP A 38 -4.42 -16.68 -1.17
N LEU A 39 -3.58 -16.05 -0.34
CA LEU A 39 -2.70 -14.94 -0.68
C LEU A 39 -1.32 -15.20 -0.09
N LEU A 40 -0.27 -14.73 -0.77
CA LEU A 40 1.08 -14.69 -0.21
C LEU A 40 1.35 -13.31 0.37
N VAL A 41 1.66 -13.25 1.67
CA VAL A 41 2.06 -12.01 2.33
C VAL A 41 3.57 -11.99 2.59
N PRO A 42 4.26 -10.86 2.34
CA PRO A 42 5.69 -10.77 2.61
C PRO A 42 5.93 -10.77 4.12
N LEU A 43 6.70 -11.75 4.61
CA LEU A 43 7.16 -11.78 6.00
C LEU A 43 8.48 -11.03 6.14
N THR A 44 9.37 -11.20 5.15
CA THR A 44 10.65 -10.51 5.02
C THR A 44 10.89 -10.15 3.56
N SER A 45 11.99 -9.46 3.25
CA SER A 45 12.38 -9.10 1.88
C SER A 45 12.59 -10.30 0.95
N SER A 46 12.76 -11.51 1.48
CA SER A 46 13.02 -12.72 0.69
C SER A 46 12.12 -13.91 1.03
N MET A 47 11.13 -13.73 1.91
CA MET A 47 10.22 -14.80 2.31
C MET A 47 8.76 -14.34 2.27
N TYR A 48 7.92 -15.18 1.69
CA TYR A 48 6.47 -15.02 1.67
C TYR A 48 5.82 -16.16 2.45
N VAL A 49 4.75 -15.84 3.16
CA VAL A 49 3.97 -16.81 3.93
C VAL A 49 2.56 -16.89 3.33
N PRO A 50 1.98 -18.08 3.15
CA PRO A 50 0.59 -18.23 2.74
C PRO A 50 -0.35 -17.78 3.86
N GLY A 51 -1.39 -17.03 3.48
CA GLY A 51 -2.49 -16.61 4.34
C GLY A 51 -3.82 -16.67 3.59
N LYS A 52 -4.92 -16.49 4.30
CA LYS A 52 -6.27 -16.39 3.73
C LYS A 52 -6.81 -14.98 3.89
N LEU A 53 -7.40 -14.44 2.83
CA LEU A 53 -8.05 -13.14 2.85
C LEU A 53 -9.41 -13.25 3.54
N LEU A 54 -9.55 -12.72 4.77
CA LEU A 54 -10.77 -12.90 5.57
C LEU A 54 -11.74 -11.72 5.51
N ASP A 55 -11.23 -10.50 5.48
CA ASP A 55 -12.02 -9.27 5.51
C ASP A 55 -11.50 -8.34 4.40
N VAL A 56 -12.39 -7.95 3.49
CA VAL A 56 -12.10 -7.04 2.38
C VAL A 56 -12.79 -5.69 2.54
N GLU A 57 -13.62 -5.54 3.57
CA GLU A 57 -14.31 -4.30 3.89
C GLU A 57 -13.47 -3.42 4.81
N ARG A 58 -12.65 -4.03 5.68
CA ARG A 58 -11.78 -3.30 6.61
C ARG A 58 -10.36 -3.20 6.10
N VAL A 59 -9.85 -1.98 6.03
CA VAL A 59 -8.47 -1.68 5.65
C VAL A 59 -7.81 -0.73 6.63
N LEU A 60 -6.48 -0.85 6.75
CA LEU A 60 -5.67 0.02 7.60
C LEU A 60 -5.01 1.11 6.76
N LEU A 61 -5.27 2.38 7.09
CA LEU A 61 -4.65 3.53 6.44
C LEU A 61 -3.61 4.15 7.37
N ASP A 62 -2.38 4.28 6.88
CA ASP A 62 -1.33 5.09 7.53
C ASP A 62 -1.55 6.57 7.20
N VAL A 63 -1.77 7.39 8.23
CA VAL A 63 -1.96 8.85 8.10
C VAL A 63 -0.74 9.66 8.56
N GLY A 64 0.36 8.98 8.92
CA GLY A 64 1.60 9.58 9.37
C GLY A 64 1.71 9.69 10.89
N THR A 65 2.88 10.15 11.36
CA THR A 65 3.22 10.27 12.80
C THR A 65 3.06 8.97 13.61
N GLY A 66 3.00 7.82 12.94
CA GLY A 66 2.77 6.50 13.56
C GLY A 66 1.30 6.20 13.86
N TYR A 67 0.36 6.95 13.29
CA TYR A 67 -1.07 6.70 13.46
C TYR A 67 -1.66 5.94 12.28
N TYR A 68 -2.54 5.00 12.62
CA TYR A 68 -3.30 4.22 11.66
C TYR A 68 -4.80 4.38 11.90
N VAL A 69 -5.56 4.51 10.82
CA VAL A 69 -7.02 4.58 10.83
C VAL A 69 -7.58 3.33 10.18
N GLU A 70 -8.48 2.65 10.87
CA GLU A 70 -9.26 1.56 10.29
C GLU A 70 -10.48 2.15 9.57
N LYS A 71 -10.73 1.68 8.35
CA LYS A 71 -11.81 2.17 7.49
C LYS A 71 -12.52 1.05 6.76
#